data_AF-A0A534ZSH3-F1
#
_entry.id   AF-A0A534ZSH3-F1
#
_cell.length_a   1.000
_cell.length_b   1.000
_cell.length_c   1.000
_cell.angle_alpha   90.00
_cell.angle_beta   90.00
_cell.angle_gamma   90.00
#
_symmetry.space_group_name_H-M   'P 1'
#
loop_
_entity.id
_entity.type
_entity.pdbx_description
1 polymer ?
#
loop_
_entity_poly.entity_id
_entity_poly.type
_entity_poly.pdbx_seq_one_letter_code
_entity_poly.pdbx_strand_id
1 'polypeptide(L)'
;MTTDIRRDADQLMRYYGELMRRLTQNGVRDVAELLTLYEQLQRAVSALTAQEISWACDQVQGLIRQLVGMDTNIQALRRLKTAFSELPGIADTRPPA
;
A
#
# COMPACT_ATOMS: atom_id res chain seq x y z
N MET A 1 -19.02 39.48 -39.88
CA MET A 1 -19.07 38.00 -39.96
C MET A 1 -17.74 37.39 -40.39
N THR A 2 -17.21 37.63 -41.60
CA THR A 2 -15.89 37.08 -42.02
C THR A 2 -14.69 37.71 -41.30
N THR A 3 -14.79 38.98 -40.89
CA THR A 3 -13.78 39.66 -40.06
C THR A 3 -13.71 39.14 -38.64
N ASP A 4 -14.83 38.67 -38.10
CA ASP A 4 -14.92 38.13 -36.73
C ASP A 4 -14.21 36.79 -36.64
N ILE A 5 -14.45 35.89 -37.61
CA ILE A 5 -13.78 34.57 -37.68
C ILE A 5 -12.26 34.72 -37.78
N ARG A 6 -11.77 35.66 -38.59
CA ARG A 6 -10.33 35.89 -38.73
C ARG A 6 -9.71 36.44 -37.44
N ARG A 7 -10.41 37.35 -36.76
CA ARG A 7 -9.99 37.90 -35.47
C ARG A 7 -9.96 36.82 -34.38
N ASP A 8 -10.97 35.96 -34.35
CA ASP A 8 -11.06 34.85 -33.39
C ASP A 8 -9.95 33.81 -33.64
N ALA A 9 -9.66 33.52 -34.90
CA ALA A 9 -8.55 32.65 -35.29
C ALA A 9 -7.18 33.25 -34.87
N ASP A 10 -6.97 34.55 -35.09
CA ASP A 10 -5.76 35.24 -34.64
C ASP A 10 -5.61 35.20 -33.12
N GLN A 11 -6.71 35.34 -32.38
CA GLN A 11 -6.72 35.28 -30.92
C GLN A 11 -6.39 33.87 -30.40
N LEU A 12 -6.95 32.83 -31.03
CA LEU A 12 -6.63 31.43 -30.73
C LEU A 12 -5.16 31.10 -31.01
N MET A 13 -4.60 31.57 -32.13
CA MET A 13 -3.19 31.35 -32.46
C MET A 13 -2.25 32.01 -31.44
N ARG A 14 -2.56 33.24 -31.00
CA ARG A 14 -1.80 33.92 -29.94
C ARG A 14 -1.87 33.16 -28.63
N TYR A 15 -3.06 32.69 -28.26
CA TYR A 15 -3.24 31.90 -27.05
C TYR A 15 -2.45 30.59 -27.10
N TYR A 16 -2.50 29.88 -28.22
CA TYR A 16 -1.75 28.64 -28.42
C TYR A 16 -0.23 28.86 -28.35
N GLY A 17 0.28 29.95 -28.94
CA GLY A 17 1.69 30.32 -28.84
C GLY A 17 2.14 30.62 -27.41
N GLU A 18 1.32 31.33 -26.63
CA GLU A 18 1.61 31.60 -25.22
C GLU A 18 1.54 30.33 -24.37
N LEU A 19 0.60 29.43 -24.65
CA LEU A 19 0.49 28.12 -24.00
C LEU A 19 1.74 27.26 -24.26
N MET A 20 2.17 27.16 -25.52
CA MET A 20 3.38 26.42 -25.90
C MET A 20 4.64 27.00 -25.27
N ARG A 21 4.74 28.34 -25.21
CA ARG A 21 5.84 29.03 -24.52
C ARG A 21 5.90 28.64 -23.05
N ARG A 22 4.76 28.66 -22.35
CA ARG A 22 4.68 28.28 -20.92
C ARG A 22 4.99 26.80 -20.70
N LEU A 23 4.50 25.91 -21.56
CA LEU A 23 4.85 24.48 -21.51
C LEU A 23 6.36 24.29 -21.63
N THR A 24 6.97 24.94 -22.63
CA THR A 24 8.41 24.82 -22.88
C THR A 24 9.23 25.36 -21.70
N GLN A 25 8.80 26.46 -21.08
CA GLN A 25 9.43 26.98 -19.85
C GLN A 25 9.38 26.00 -18.68
N ASN A 26 8.38 25.11 -18.65
CA ASN A 26 8.26 24.04 -17.66
C ASN A 26 8.86 22.71 -18.14
N GLY A 27 9.66 22.74 -19.22
CA GLY A 27 10.35 21.56 -19.76
C GLY A 27 9.47 20.62 -20.59
N VAL A 28 8.25 21.03 -20.93
CA VAL A 28 7.30 20.23 -21.73
C VAL A 28 7.21 20.79 -23.13
N ARG A 29 7.50 19.99 -24.16
CA ARG A 29 7.58 20.46 -25.56
C ARG A 29 6.21 20.74 -26.15
N ASP A 30 5.20 19.94 -25.83
CA ASP A 30 3.84 20.12 -26.32
C ASP A 30 2.77 19.59 -25.36
N VAL A 31 1.51 19.85 -25.69
CA VAL A 31 0.36 19.44 -24.87
C VAL A 31 0.21 17.91 -24.83
N ALA A 32 0.61 17.18 -25.88
CA ALA A 32 0.50 15.73 -25.91
C ALA A 32 1.51 15.07 -24.96
N GLU A 33 2.73 15.62 -24.88
CA GLU A 33 3.74 15.24 -23.90
C GLU A 33 3.24 15.50 -22.47
N LEU A 34 2.58 16.64 -22.21
CA LEU A 34 1.99 16.92 -20.90
C LEU A 34 0.95 15.85 -20.50
N LEU A 35 0.04 15.50 -21.41
CA LEU A 35 -0.98 14.49 -21.15
C LEU A 35 -0.36 13.12 -20.91
N THR A 36 0.68 12.78 -21.67
CA THR A 36 1.42 11.52 -21.49
C THR A 36 2.11 11.46 -20.13
N LEU A 37 2.74 12.56 -19.69
CA LEU A 37 3.36 12.66 -18.36
C LEU A 37 2.32 12.54 -17.25
N TYR A 38 1.14 13.14 -17.42
CA TYR A 38 0.04 13.01 -16.47
C TYR A 38 -0.44 11.56 -16.35
N GLU A 39 -0.62 10.85 -17.47
CA GLU A 39 -1.00 9.44 -17.45
C GLU A 39 0.07 8.56 -16.79
N GLN A 40 1.35 8.82 -17.05
CA GLN A 40 2.45 8.09 -16.42
C GLN A 40 2.49 8.30 -14.91
N LEU A 41 2.30 9.55 -14.45
CA LEU A 41 2.20 9.87 -13.04
C LEU A 41 1.02 9.15 -12.39
N GLN A 42 -0.15 9.19 -13.04
CA GLN A 42 -1.35 8.51 -12.54
C GLN A 42 -1.11 7.01 -12.39
N ARG A 43 -0.52 6.34 -13.39
CA ARG A 43 -0.18 4.91 -13.32
C ARG A 43 0.83 4.60 -12.23
N ALA A 44 1.87 5.42 -12.08
CA ALA A 44 2.89 5.25 -11.05
C ALA A 44 2.30 5.37 -9.64
N VAL A 45 1.44 6.37 -9.41
CA VAL A 45 0.73 6.57 -8.13
C VAL A 45 -0.25 5.42 -7.86
N SER A 46 -0.99 4.96 -8.86
CA SER A 46 -1.89 3.80 -8.72
C SER A 46 -1.12 2.50 -8.42
N ALA A 47 0.05 2.30 -9.02
CA ALA A 47 0.88 1.13 -8.73
C ALA A 47 1.46 1.17 -7.31
N LEU A 48 1.97 2.34 -6.88
CA LEU A 48 2.51 2.54 -5.55
C LEU A 48 1.45 2.28 -4.47
N THR A 49 0.27 2.88 -4.60
CA THR A 49 -0.83 2.70 -3.64
C THR A 49 -1.31 1.24 -3.56
N ALA A 50 -1.43 0.53 -4.68
CA ALA A 50 -1.79 -0.89 -4.68
C ALA A 50 -0.70 -1.76 -4.03
N GLN A 51 0.58 -1.47 -4.30
CA GLN A 51 1.71 -2.20 -3.74
C GLN A 51 1.88 -1.96 -2.24
N GLU A 52 1.69 -0.72 -1.77
CA GLU A 52 1.74 -0.36 -0.35
C GLU A 52 0.61 -1.03 0.44
N ILE A 53 -0.62 -1.05 -0.11
CA ILE A 53 -1.76 -1.75 0.50
C ILE A 53 -1.50 -3.26 0.52
N SER A 54 -0.99 -3.83 -0.57
CA SER A 54 -0.65 -5.26 -0.64
C SER A 54 0.40 -5.63 0.42
N TRP A 55 1.47 -4.84 0.51
CA TRP A 55 2.51 -5.05 1.51
C TRP A 55 1.95 -4.95 2.94
N ALA A 56 1.11 -3.95 3.22
CA ALA A 56 0.49 -3.81 4.54
C ALA A 56 -0.41 -5.00 4.88
N CYS A 57 -1.19 -5.50 3.92
CA CYS A 57 -1.99 -6.72 4.07
C CYS A 57 -1.12 -7.95 4.38
N ASP A 58 0.01 -8.11 3.68
CA ASP A 58 0.93 -9.21 3.93
C ASP A 58 1.55 -9.16 5.33
N GLN A 59 1.92 -7.95 5.81
CA GLN A 59 2.41 -7.76 7.18
C GLN A 59 1.34 -8.12 8.22
N VAL A 60 0.10 -7.66 8.04
CA VAL A 60 -1.02 -7.98 8.93
C VAL A 60 -1.28 -9.50 8.96
N GLN A 61 -1.28 -10.17 7.81
CA GLN A 61 -1.43 -11.62 7.74
C GLN A 61 -0.26 -12.37 8.41
N GLY A 62 0.97 -11.85 8.30
CA GLY A 62 2.13 -12.35 9.04
C GLY A 62 1.91 -12.29 10.55
N LEU A 63 1.47 -11.15 11.06
CA LEU A 63 1.18 -10.95 12.48
C LEU A 63 0.05 -11.87 12.98
N ILE A 64 -1.03 -12.01 12.20
CA ILE A 64 -2.13 -12.94 12.54
C ILE A 64 -1.60 -14.37 12.68
N ARG A 65 -0.77 -14.84 11.75
CA ARG A 65 -0.18 -16.19 11.81
C ARG A 65 0.68 -16.38 13.06
N GLN A 66 1.46 -15.37 13.43
CA GLN A 66 2.26 -15.41 14.67
C GLN A 66 1.37 -15.50 15.91
N LEU A 67 0.32 -14.68 16.00
CA LEU A 67 -0.62 -14.69 17.12
C LEU A 67 -1.34 -16.05 17.26
N VAL A 68 -1.78 -16.65 16.16
CA VAL A 68 -2.39 -17.99 16.16
C VAL A 68 -1.38 -19.05 16.64
N GLY A 69 -0.12 -18.95 16.22
CA GLY A 69 0.95 -19.83 16.71
C GLY A 69 1.19 -19.67 18.21
N MET A 70 1.17 -18.44 18.71
CA MET A 70 1.30 -18.16 20.15
C MET A 70 0.14 -18.75 20.95
N ASP A 71 -1.10 -18.61 20.49
CA ASP A 71 -2.25 -19.23 21.15
C ASP A 71 -2.12 -20.76 21.22
N THR A 72 -1.72 -21.38 20.11
CA THR A 72 -1.47 -22.83 20.06
C THR A 72 -0.41 -23.26 21.09
N ASN A 73 0.68 -22.51 21.20
CA ASN A 73 1.73 -22.76 22.18
C ASN A 73 1.21 -22.59 23.62
N ILE A 74 0.41 -21.56 23.88
CA ILE A 74 -0.21 -21.33 25.19
C ILE A 74 -1.15 -22.49 25.54
N GLN A 75 -1.94 -23.00 24.58
CA GLN A 75 -2.80 -24.16 24.79
C GLN A 75 -2.00 -25.43 25.09
N ALA A 76 -0.89 -25.65 24.38
CA ALA A 76 0.01 -26.77 24.66
C ALA A 76 0.61 -26.67 26.07
N LEU A 77 1.09 -25.47 26.47
CA LEU A 77 1.60 -25.22 27.80
C LEU A 77 0.53 -25.43 28.89
N ARG A 78 -0.71 -25.01 28.64
CA ARG A 78 -1.84 -25.26 29.55
C ARG A 78 -2.08 -26.75 29.72
N ARG A 79 -2.15 -27.53 28.64
CA ARG A 79 -2.32 -28.99 28.69
C ARG A 79 -1.20 -29.66 29.48
N LEU A 80 0.05 -29.24 29.26
CA LEU A 80 1.21 -29.78 29.95
C LEU A 80 1.16 -29.45 31.45
N LYS A 81 0.81 -28.20 31.81
CA LYS A 81 0.57 -27.81 33.20
C LYS A 81 -0.51 -28.68 33.85
N THR A 82 -1.66 -28.86 33.20
CA THR A 82 -2.78 -29.66 33.72
C THR A 82 -2.35 -31.10 33.99
N ALA A 83 -1.69 -31.74 33.03
CA ALA A 83 -1.18 -33.10 33.17
C ALA A 83 -0.18 -33.23 34.34
N PHE A 84 0.65 -32.22 34.56
CA PHE A 84 1.60 -32.20 35.68
C PHE A 84 0.92 -32.04 37.04
N SER A 85 -0.17 -31.26 37.11
CA SER A 85 -0.98 -31.13 38.33
C SER A 85 -1.87 -32.34 38.63
N GLU A 86 -2.19 -33.16 37.62
CA GLU A 86 -3.01 -34.38 37.78
C GLU A 86 -2.17 -35.63 38.09
N LEU A 87 -0.84 -35.56 38.01
CA LEU A 87 0.07 -36.64 38.40
C LEU A 87 -0.03 -36.90 39.92
N PRO A 88 -0.54 -38.08 40.35
CA PRO A 88 -0.53 -38.45 41.75
C PRO A 88 0.84 -39.05 42.12
N GLY A 89 1.49 -38.49 43.14
CA GLY A 89 2.51 -39.21 43.92
C GLY A 89 3.97 -38.77 43.71
N ILE A 90 4.39 -37.75 44.46
CA ILE A 90 5.76 -37.68 45.01
C ILE A 90 5.71 -37.39 46.54
N ALA A 91 4.55 -37.54 47.18
CA ALA A 91 4.37 -37.14 48.58
C ALA A 91 4.43 -38.28 49.61
N ASP A 92 4.40 -39.56 49.22
CA ASP A 92 4.45 -40.66 50.19
C ASP A 92 5.33 -41.81 49.71
N THR A 93 6.65 -41.63 49.85
CA THR A 93 7.58 -42.75 50.02
C THR A 93 8.22 -42.61 51.40
N ARG A 94 7.41 -42.78 52.45
CA ARG A 94 7.92 -42.95 53.82
C ARG A 94 8.17 -44.45 54.06
N PRO A 95 9.42 -44.89 54.32
CA PRO A 95 9.70 -46.29 54.55
C PRO A 95 9.18 -46.71 55.94
N PRO A 96 8.59 -47.92 56.09
CA PRO A 96 8.18 -48.44 57.39
C PRO A 96 9.41 -48.82 58.23
N ALA A 97 9.37 -48.46 59.52
CA ALA A 97 10.32 -48.86 60.56
C ALA A 97 9.84 -50.14 61.27
#